data_AF-A0A2V5UB97-F1
#
_entry.id   AF-A0A2V5UB97-F1
#
_cell.length_a   1.000
_cell.length_b   1.000
_cell.length_c   1.000
_cell.angle_alpha   90.00
_cell.angle_beta   90.00
_cell.angle_gamma   90.00
#
_symmetry.space_group_name_H-M   'P 1'
#
loop_
_entity.id
_entity.type
_entity.pdbx_description
1 polymer ?
#
loop_
_entity_poly.entity_id
_entity_poly.type
_entity_poly.pdbx_seq_one_letter_code
_entity_poly.pdbx_strand_id
1 'polypeptide(L)'
;MCLVSNVYADGIPGDCTQLILGIAPTWNSMRGELRLFERARGGDWVSVAGPFPVLFGKNGVAWGTGLAGQYEPGLRKQERDGRAPAGVFEIGQVFGYDSHLPAGADYPYDQVTEADVWSDDPRSPNYNRHIVIDPNN
;
A
#
# COMPACT_ATOMS: atom_id res chain seq x y z
N MET A 1 -20.52 -25.03 -11.69
CA MET A 1 -19.89 -24.24 -12.77
C MET A 1 -18.78 -23.43 -12.13
N CYS A 2 -17.55 -23.94 -12.19
CA CYS A 2 -16.39 -23.30 -11.57
C CYS A 2 -15.94 -22.19 -12.53
N LEU A 3 -16.18 -20.94 -12.18
CA LEU A 3 -15.57 -19.81 -12.87
C LEU A 3 -14.10 -19.80 -12.46
N VAL A 4 -13.25 -20.37 -13.32
CA VAL A 4 -11.81 -20.14 -13.26
C VAL A 4 -11.63 -18.69 -13.74
N SER A 5 -11.70 -17.74 -12.82
CA SER A 5 -11.28 -16.39 -13.11
C SER A 5 -9.76 -16.44 -13.23
N ASN A 6 -9.26 -16.48 -14.46
CA ASN A 6 -7.92 -15.99 -14.72
C ASN A 6 -7.94 -14.50 -14.39
N VAL A 7 -7.69 -14.17 -13.12
CA VAL A 7 -7.31 -12.82 -12.73
C VAL A 7 -5.95 -12.62 -13.36
N TYR A 8 -5.93 -12.06 -14.56
CA TYR A 8 -4.73 -11.38 -15.01
C TYR A 8 -4.48 -10.32 -13.97
N ALA A 9 -3.38 -10.48 -13.24
CA ALA A 9 -2.85 -9.47 -12.37
C ALA A 9 -2.28 -8.33 -13.23
N ASP A 10 -3.15 -7.72 -14.05
CA ASP A 10 -2.79 -6.60 -14.89
C ASP A 10 -2.33 -5.48 -13.96
N GLY A 11 -1.06 -5.09 -14.10
CA GLY A 11 -0.41 -4.13 -13.22
C GLY A 11 0.41 -4.68 -12.03
N ILE A 12 0.46 -5.99 -11.78
CA ILE A 12 1.40 -6.56 -10.78
C ILE A 12 2.71 -6.98 -11.47
N PRO A 13 3.88 -6.51 -11.03
CA PRO A 13 5.17 -6.93 -11.56
C PRO A 13 5.35 -8.45 -11.58
N GLY A 14 5.97 -8.98 -12.65
CA GLY A 14 6.14 -10.42 -12.84
C GLY A 14 7.08 -11.09 -11.82
N ASP A 15 7.98 -10.31 -11.23
CA ASP A 15 8.91 -10.70 -10.18
C ASP A 15 8.35 -10.52 -8.76
N CYS A 16 7.17 -9.92 -8.61
CA CYS A 16 6.47 -9.83 -7.33
C CYS A 16 6.00 -11.23 -6.88
N THR A 17 6.39 -11.65 -5.68
CA THR A 17 6.10 -12.98 -5.12
C THR A 17 5.16 -12.97 -3.92
N GLN A 18 4.80 -11.79 -3.40
CA GLN A 18 3.90 -11.64 -2.25
C GLN A 18 2.88 -10.53 -2.54
N LEU A 19 1.63 -10.74 -2.12
CA LEU A 19 0.53 -9.81 -2.37
C LEU A 19 -0.36 -9.67 -1.14
N ILE A 20 -0.69 -8.43 -0.82
CA ILE A 20 -1.75 -8.07 0.13
C ILE A 20 -2.94 -7.56 -0.68
N LEU A 21 -4.05 -8.31 -0.67
CA LEU A 21 -5.26 -7.97 -1.43
C LEU A 21 -6.34 -7.46 -0.48
N GLY A 22 -6.65 -6.16 -0.56
CA GLY A 22 -7.79 -5.55 0.12
C GLY A 22 -9.01 -5.41 -0.81
N ILE A 23 -10.19 -5.81 -0.35
CA ILE A 23 -11.44 -5.72 -1.12
C ILE A 23 -12.49 -4.95 -0.30
N ALA A 24 -12.93 -3.81 -0.83
CA ALA A 24 -14.11 -3.10 -0.36
C ALA A 24 -15.36 -3.61 -1.11
N PRO A 25 -16.47 -3.97 -0.43
CA PRO A 25 -17.69 -4.42 -1.10
C PRO A 25 -18.32 -3.37 -2.03
N THR A 26 -18.09 -2.09 -1.72
CA THR A 26 -18.51 -0.96 -2.56
C THR A 26 -17.47 0.16 -2.46
N TRP A 27 -17.48 1.08 -3.42
CA TRP A 27 -16.64 2.29 -3.42
C TRP A 27 -16.80 3.16 -2.16
N ASN A 28 -17.93 3.08 -1.47
CA ASN A 28 -18.21 3.88 -0.27
C ASN A 28 -18.09 3.09 1.04
N SER A 29 -17.68 1.81 0.98
CA SER A 29 -17.58 0.98 2.16
C SER A 29 -16.29 1.26 2.93
N MET A 30 -16.43 1.70 4.18
CA MET A 30 -15.31 1.77 5.12
C MET A 30 -14.89 0.37 5.61
N ARG A 31 -15.72 -0.66 5.47
CA ARG A 31 -15.41 -2.03 5.89
C ARG A 31 -15.09 -2.91 4.69
N GLY A 32 -14.17 -3.83 4.85
CA GLY A 32 -13.92 -4.86 3.85
C GLY A 32 -13.06 -5.99 4.38
N GLU A 33 -12.44 -6.70 3.46
CA GLU A 33 -11.63 -7.87 3.77
C GLU A 33 -10.24 -7.76 3.17
N LEU A 34 -9.26 -8.37 3.85
CA LEU A 34 -7.89 -8.48 3.40
C LEU A 34 -7.47 -9.95 3.32
N ARG A 35 -6.74 -10.31 2.27
CA ARG A 35 -6.16 -11.65 2.06
C ARG A 35 -4.68 -11.51 1.72
N LEU A 36 -3.90 -12.51 2.12
CA LEU A 36 -2.47 -12.59 1.83
C LEU A 36 -2.24 -13.71 0.80
N PHE A 37 -1.41 -13.44 -0.19
CA PHE A 37 -1.02 -14.41 -1.20
C PHE A 37 0.49 -14.45 -1.39
N GLU A 38 0.99 -15.62 -1.78
CA GLU A 38 2.37 -15.83 -2.19
C GLU A 38 2.42 -16.63 -3.49
N ARG A 39 3.51 -16.50 -4.25
CA ARG A 39 3.83 -17.36 -5.39
C ARG A 39 5.33 -17.55 -5.52
N ALA A 40 5.73 -18.67 -6.11
CA ALA A 40 7.07 -18.77 -6.69
C ALA A 40 7.18 -17.83 -7.91
N ARG A 41 8.40 -17.42 -8.28
CA ARG A 41 8.62 -16.61 -9.49
C ARG A 41 8.06 -17.33 -10.72
N GLY A 42 7.14 -16.67 -11.43
CA GLY A 42 6.44 -17.23 -12.60
C GLY A 42 5.40 -18.31 -12.29
N GLY A 43 5.14 -18.61 -11.00
CA GLY A 43 4.12 -19.55 -10.57
C GLY A 43 2.76 -18.89 -10.32
N ASP A 44 1.78 -19.72 -9.95
CA ASP A 44 0.44 -19.28 -9.57
C ASP A 44 0.38 -18.72 -8.15
N TRP A 45 -0.53 -17.79 -7.92
CA TRP A 45 -0.81 -17.22 -6.60
C TRP A 45 -1.53 -18.24 -5.70
N VAL A 46 -1.00 -18.39 -4.49
CA VAL A 46 -1.57 -19.23 -3.43
C VAL A 46 -1.97 -18.34 -2.26
N SER A 47 -3.21 -18.49 -1.80
CA SER A 47 -3.67 -17.79 -0.59
C SER A 47 -2.96 -18.38 0.63
N VAL A 48 -2.25 -17.55 1.39
CA VAL A 48 -1.52 -17.97 2.60
C VAL A 48 -2.26 -17.62 3.89
N ALA A 49 -3.09 -16.57 3.89
CA ALA A 49 -3.89 -16.20 5.06
C ALA A 49 -5.11 -15.33 4.73
N GLY A 50 -6.06 -15.27 5.66
CA GLY A 50 -7.30 -14.49 5.58
C GLY A 50 -8.54 -15.31 5.20
N PRO A 51 -9.71 -14.65 5.00
CA PRO A 51 -9.90 -13.20 5.03
C PRO A 51 -9.85 -12.62 6.46
N PHE A 52 -9.26 -11.42 6.58
CA PHE A 52 -9.28 -10.61 7.80
C PHE A 52 -10.20 -9.40 7.62
N PRO A 53 -11.02 -9.03 8.61
CA PRO A 53 -11.79 -7.79 8.54
C PRO A 53 -10.84 -6.58 8.61
N VAL A 54 -11.02 -5.61 7.72
CA VAL A 54 -10.23 -4.37 7.67
C VAL A 54 -11.10 -3.13 7.54
N LEU A 55 -10.49 -1.99 7.85
CA LEU A 55 -11.07 -0.67 7.62
C LEU A 55 -10.34 0.06 6.49
N PHE A 56 -11.10 0.61 5.56
CA PHE A 56 -10.65 1.60 4.59
C PHE A 56 -10.91 3.02 5.13
N GLY A 57 -10.72 4.04 4.28
CA GLY A 57 -11.11 5.40 4.62
C GLY A 57 -12.60 5.47 5.00
N LYS A 58 -12.97 6.42 5.88
CA LYS A 58 -14.35 6.59 6.35
C LYS A 58 -15.40 6.75 5.25
N ASN A 59 -14.98 7.26 4.09
CA ASN A 59 -15.82 7.44 2.91
C ASN A 59 -15.60 6.33 1.85
N GLY A 60 -14.86 5.28 2.18
CA GLY A 60 -14.53 4.15 1.30
C GLY A 60 -13.21 4.33 0.55
N VAL A 61 -13.21 4.00 -0.73
CA VAL A 61 -12.03 3.99 -1.61
C VAL A 61 -12.25 4.88 -2.84
N ALA A 62 -11.16 5.31 -3.47
CA ALA A 62 -11.16 6.03 -4.74
C ALA A 62 -9.86 5.74 -5.49
N TRP A 63 -9.87 5.79 -6.82
CA TRP A 63 -8.67 5.51 -7.62
C TRP A 63 -7.51 6.43 -7.22
N GLY A 64 -6.42 5.81 -6.78
CA GLY A 64 -5.18 6.50 -6.41
C GLY A 64 -4.16 6.51 -7.55
N THR A 65 -2.97 7.01 -7.23
CA THR A 65 -1.81 6.99 -8.13
C THR A 65 -0.84 5.91 -7.63
N GLY A 66 -0.67 4.84 -8.42
CA GLY A 66 0.17 3.70 -8.07
C GLY A 66 0.83 3.10 -9.32
N LEU A 67 1.12 1.80 -9.27
CA LEU A 67 1.58 1.05 -10.44
C LEU A 67 0.47 0.87 -11.47
N ALA A 68 -0.75 0.60 -11.00
CA ALA A 68 -1.94 0.46 -11.84
C ALA A 68 -3.19 1.03 -11.15
N GLY A 69 -4.19 1.39 -11.96
CA GLY A 69 -5.43 2.03 -11.53
C GLY A 69 -5.48 3.54 -11.76
N GLN A 70 -4.33 4.21 -11.95
CA GLN A 70 -4.28 5.69 -12.12
C GLN A 70 -5.01 6.22 -13.35
N TYR A 71 -5.28 5.38 -14.35
CA TYR A 71 -5.98 5.76 -15.57
C TYR A 71 -7.43 5.25 -15.65
N GLU A 72 -7.87 4.45 -14.68
CA GLU A 72 -9.24 3.93 -14.66
C GLU A 72 -10.27 5.06 -14.49
N PRO A 73 -11.43 5.02 -15.17
CA PRO A 73 -12.45 6.05 -15.00
C PRO A 73 -13.07 5.98 -13.59
N GLY A 74 -13.49 7.14 -13.07
CA GLY A 74 -14.23 7.24 -11.82
C GLY A 74 -13.64 8.23 -10.82
N LEU A 75 -14.04 8.05 -9.55
CA LEU A 75 -13.66 8.96 -8.48
C LEU A 75 -12.17 8.87 -8.19
N ARG A 76 -11.49 10.03 -8.20
CA ARG A 76 -10.07 10.16 -7.88
C ARG A 76 -9.85 10.49 -6.42
N LYS A 77 -8.86 9.82 -5.83
CA LYS A 77 -8.36 10.12 -4.50
C LYS A 77 -7.84 11.56 -4.46
N GLN A 78 -8.24 12.30 -3.43
CA GLN A 78 -7.77 13.66 -3.13
C GLN A 78 -7.35 13.75 -1.67
N GLU A 79 -6.45 14.67 -1.33
CA GLU A 79 -6.11 14.89 0.07
C GLU A 79 -7.37 15.26 0.87
N ARG A 80 -7.49 14.73 2.10
CA ARG A 80 -8.61 15.01 3.03
C ARG A 80 -10.02 14.54 2.60
N ASP A 81 -10.15 13.80 1.50
CA ASP A 81 -11.43 13.22 1.05
C ASP A 81 -11.98 12.09 1.95
N GLY A 82 -11.19 11.64 2.92
CA GLY A 82 -11.55 10.54 3.83
C GLY A 82 -11.64 9.17 3.16
N ARG A 83 -11.00 8.98 2.00
CA ARG A 83 -10.97 7.72 1.25
C ARG A 83 -9.57 7.11 1.27
N ALA A 84 -9.50 5.79 1.18
CA ALA A 84 -8.26 5.09 0.89
C ALA A 84 -8.02 4.99 -0.63
N PRO A 85 -6.77 4.96 -1.09
CA PRO A 85 -6.47 4.80 -2.52
C PRO A 85 -6.77 3.36 -2.98
N ALA A 86 -7.42 3.22 -4.13
CA ALA A 86 -7.63 1.98 -4.87
C ALA A 86 -6.65 1.90 -6.05
N GLY A 87 -6.16 0.70 -6.34
CA GLY A 87 -5.13 0.46 -7.35
C GLY A 87 -4.13 -0.61 -6.90
N VAL A 88 -3.05 -0.75 -7.67
CA VAL A 88 -1.89 -1.57 -7.31
C VAL A 88 -0.79 -0.65 -6.81
N PHE A 89 -0.21 -0.95 -5.65
CA PHE A 89 0.84 -0.16 -5.00
C PHE A 89 1.96 -1.08 -4.56
N GLU A 90 3.20 -0.60 -4.65
CA GLU A 90 4.33 -1.23 -3.97
C GLU A 90 4.32 -0.81 -2.51
N ILE A 91 4.66 -1.75 -1.63
CA ILE A 91 5.11 -1.38 -0.30
C ILE A 91 6.51 -0.79 -0.51
N GLY A 92 6.70 0.46 -0.09
CA GLY A 92 7.99 1.14 -0.15
C GLY A 92 8.79 0.87 1.11
N GLN A 93 9.76 1.72 1.41
CA GLN A 93 10.57 1.62 2.61
C GLN A 93 9.76 1.52 3.91
N VAL A 94 10.21 0.67 4.83
CA VAL A 94 9.65 0.53 6.17
C VAL A 94 10.39 1.47 7.12
N PHE A 95 9.64 2.07 8.03
CA PHE A 95 10.15 2.96 9.06
C PHE A 95 9.79 2.41 10.43
N GLY A 96 10.70 2.48 11.40
CA GLY A 96 10.42 2.08 12.77
C GLY A 96 11.42 2.66 13.76
N TYR A 97 11.16 2.48 15.06
CA TYR A 97 12.02 3.02 16.12
C TYR A 97 13.15 2.07 16.53
N ASP A 98 13.00 0.78 16.24
CA ASP A 98 14.03 -0.22 16.51
C ASP A 98 15.25 0.02 15.62
N SER A 99 16.42 -0.41 16.09
CA SER A 99 17.65 -0.25 15.31
C SER A 99 17.72 -1.14 14.06
N HIS A 100 16.92 -2.21 14.03
CA HIS A 100 16.91 -3.19 12.96
C HIS A 100 15.53 -3.82 12.83
N LEU A 101 15.22 -4.38 11.66
CA LEU A 101 14.05 -5.23 11.48
C LEU A 101 14.10 -6.48 12.39
N PRO A 102 12.94 -7.11 12.69
CA PRO A 102 12.90 -8.41 13.35
C PRO A 102 13.77 -9.46 12.64
N ALA A 103 14.35 -10.38 13.41
CA ALA A 103 15.19 -11.43 12.86
C ALA A 103 14.48 -12.21 11.73
N GLY A 104 15.14 -12.30 10.58
CA GLY A 104 14.64 -12.98 9.39
C GLY A 104 13.84 -12.10 8.41
N ALA A 105 13.58 -10.83 8.74
CA ALA A 105 13.03 -9.88 7.79
C ALA A 105 14.13 -9.28 6.90
N ASP A 106 13.84 -9.16 5.61
CA ASP A 106 14.75 -8.64 4.58
C ASP A 106 13.99 -7.62 3.72
N TYR A 107 14.05 -6.35 4.13
CA TYR A 107 13.28 -5.28 3.51
C TYR A 107 13.98 -3.93 3.69
N PRO A 108 13.82 -2.97 2.76
CA PRO A 108 14.34 -1.62 2.96
C PRO A 108 13.80 -1.02 4.25
N TYR A 109 14.70 -0.61 5.16
CA TYR A 109 14.36 -0.18 6.50
C TYR A 109 15.18 1.03 6.94
N ASP A 110 14.50 2.05 7.43
CA ASP A 110 15.10 3.21 8.07
C ASP A 110 14.65 3.30 9.54
N GLN A 111 15.63 3.37 10.44
CA GLN A 111 15.37 3.69 11.84
C GLN A 111 15.02 5.17 11.97
N VAL A 112 13.82 5.46 12.44
CA VAL A 112 13.31 6.81 12.72
C VAL A 112 13.93 7.33 14.02
N THR A 113 14.46 8.54 13.95
CA THR A 113 15.05 9.30 15.05
C THR A 113 14.33 10.64 15.23
N GLU A 114 14.77 11.45 16.20
CA GLU A 114 14.26 12.82 16.38
C GLU A 114 14.62 13.76 15.21
N ALA A 115 15.57 13.37 14.37
CA ALA A 115 16.00 14.13 13.20
C ALA A 115 15.14 13.87 11.96
N ASP A 116 14.27 12.87 11.96
CA ASP A 116 13.46 12.49 10.81
C ASP A 116 12.19 13.34 10.70
N VAL A 117 11.99 13.99 9.56
CA VAL A 117 10.90 14.94 9.34
C VAL A 117 10.15 14.63 8.05
N TRP A 118 8.82 14.75 8.11
CA TRP A 118 7.93 14.81 6.95
C TRP A 118 7.19 16.13 6.96
N SER A 119 7.46 16.97 5.97
CA SER A 119 6.77 18.25 5.83
C SER A 119 5.37 18.06 5.26
N ASP A 120 4.36 18.51 6.00
CA ASP A 120 2.96 18.57 5.55
C ASP A 120 2.58 19.97 5.00
N ASP A 121 3.51 20.95 4.97
CA ASP A 121 3.26 22.25 4.32
C ASP A 121 3.37 22.10 2.79
N PRO A 122 2.29 22.30 2.01
CA PRO A 122 2.32 22.18 0.54
C PRO A 122 3.25 23.20 -0.15
N ARG A 123 3.67 24.26 0.55
CA ARG A 123 4.60 25.27 0.04
C ARG A 123 6.06 24.89 0.27
N SER A 124 6.32 23.87 1.09
CA SER A 124 7.67 23.39 1.36
C SER A 124 8.23 22.64 0.14
N PRO A 125 9.50 22.84 -0.23
CA PRO A 125 10.16 22.01 -1.25
C PRO A 125 10.27 20.54 -0.80
N ASN A 126 10.11 20.28 0.50
CA ASN A 126 10.14 18.95 1.10
C ASN A 126 8.73 18.39 1.39
N TYR A 127 7.67 18.98 0.82
CA TYR A 127 6.31 18.48 1.00
C TYR A 127 6.18 17.01 0.62
N ASN A 128 5.58 16.19 1.50
CA ASN A 128 5.43 14.74 1.34
C ASN A 128 6.75 14.01 1.04
N ARG A 129 7.87 14.50 1.60
CA ARG A 129 9.18 13.84 1.52
C ARG A 129 9.74 13.59 2.91
N HIS A 130 10.36 12.43 3.07
CA HIS A 130 11.21 12.12 4.21
C HIS A 130 12.53 12.87 4.06
N ILE A 131 12.92 13.60 5.10
CA ILE A 131 14.23 14.24 5.22
C ILE A 131 14.80 14.00 6.61
N VAL A 132 16.13 14.02 6.72
CA VAL A 132 16.85 14.01 7.99
C VAL A 132 17.45 15.39 8.19
N ILE A 133 17.15 16.03 9.32
CA ILE A 133 17.69 17.35 9.69
C ILE A 133 18.82 17.22 10.72
N ASP A 134 19.65 18.24 10.85
CA ASP A 134 20.54 18.33 12.01
C ASP A 134 19.75 18.94 13.18
N PRO A 135 19.49 18.19 14.27
CA PRO A 135 18.71 18.71 15.39
C PRO A 135 19.44 19.83 16.16
N ASN A 136 20.72 20.10 15.87
CA ASN A 136 21.52 21.13 16.54
C ASN A 136 21.65 22.44 15.75
N ASN A 137 20.96 22.57 14.61
CA ASN A 137 21.11 23.70 13.69
C ASN A 137 19.80 24.48 13.51
#